data_AF-A0A222AIC7-F1
#
_entry.id   AF-A0A222AIC7-F1
#
_cell.length_a   1.000
_cell.length_b   1.000
_cell.length_c   1.000
_cell.angle_alpha   90.00
_cell.angle_beta   90.00
_cell.angle_gamma   90.00
#
_symmetry.space_group_name_H-M   'P 1'
#
loop_
_entity.id
_entity.type
_entity.pdbx_description
1 polymer ?
#
loop_
_entity_poly.entity_id
_entity_poly.type
_entity_poly.pdbx_seq_one_letter_code
_entity_poly.pdbx_strand_id
1 'polypeptide(L)' 'MAFTTFEELTQLSDEMLSNAILDSKKQLFELRLQKATRQSFKPHLFKHLKRKVAQLLTIERTRKN' A
#
# COMPACT_ATOMS: atom_id res chain seq x y z
N MET A 1 6.46 -1.70 14.90
CA MET A 1 6.22 -2.26 13.55
C MET A 1 7.35 -1.77 12.67
N ALA A 2 8.14 -2.70 12.13
CA ALA A 2 9.18 -2.37 11.15
C ALA A 2 8.53 -1.78 9.90
N PHE A 3 9.12 -0.72 9.36
CA PHE A 3 8.69 -0.14 8.10
C PHE A 3 9.15 -1.06 6.97
N THR A 4 8.31 -1.32 5.97
CA THR A 4 8.78 -1.92 4.72
C THR A 4 9.80 -0.96 4.13
N THR A 5 11.03 -1.44 3.98
CA THR A 5 12.11 -0.65 3.39
C THR A 5 11.84 -0.52 1.89
N PHE A 6 12.32 0.57 1.27
CA PHE A 6 12.12 0.76 -0.17
C PHE A 6 12.83 -0.34 -0.97
N GLU A 7 13.96 -0.82 -0.45
CA GLU A 7 14.81 -1.86 -1.02
C GLU A 7 14.13 -3.24 -1.04
N GLU A 8 13.32 -3.58 -0.04
CA GLU A 8 12.47 -4.78 -0.08
C GLU A 8 11.42 -4.71 -1.19
N LEU A 9 10.89 -3.53 -1.48
CA LEU A 9 9.83 -3.36 -2.49
C LEU A 9 10.38 -3.43 -3.92
N THR A 10 11.65 -3.05 -4.15
CA THR A 10 12.26 -3.11 -5.48
C THR A 10 12.59 -4.54 -5.92
N GLN A 11 12.73 -5.48 -4.99
CA GLN A 11 13.01 -6.91 -5.27
C GLN A 11 11.77 -7.70 -5.74
N LEU A 12 10.56 -7.14 -5.65
CA LEU A 12 9.32 -7.83 -6.04
C LEU A 12 9.23 -8.06 -7.56
N SER A 13 8.65 -9.17 -8.02
CA SER A 13 8.32 -9.36 -9.44
C SER A 13 7.17 -8.44 -9.88
N ASP A 14 6.97 -8.25 -11.19
CA ASP A 14 5.92 -7.35 -11.71
C ASP A 14 4.50 -7.82 -11.40
N GLU A 15 4.28 -9.14 -11.37
CA GLU A 15 3.00 -9.73 -10.96
C GLU A 15 2.74 -9.51 -9.47
N MET A 16 3.75 -9.73 -8.62
CA MET A 16 3.65 -9.49 -7.19
C MET A 16 3.46 -8.00 -6.88
N LEU A 17 4.10 -7.11 -7.64
CA LEU A 17 3.93 -5.66 -7.54
C LEU A 17 2.48 -5.27 -7.83
N SER A 18 1.91 -5.77 -8.92
CA SER A 18 0.52 -5.51 -9.32
C SER A 18 -0.48 -6.01 -8.27
N ASN A 19 -0.28 -7.21 -7.76
CA ASN A 19 -1.10 -7.78 -6.67
C ASN A 19 -0.98 -6.95 -5.39
N ALA A 20 0.24 -6.56 -5.00
CA ALA A 20 0.47 -5.74 -3.81
C ALA A 20 -0.18 -4.36 -3.91
N ILE A 21 -0.25 -3.77 -5.11
CA ILE A 21 -0.97 -2.51 -5.37
C ILE A 21 -2.48 -2.72 -5.15
N LEU A 22 -3.06 -3.78 -5.71
CA LEU A 22 -4.48 -4.09 -5.56
C LEU A 22 -4.85 -4.32 -4.09
N ASP A 23 -4.07 -5.13 -3.38
CA ASP A 23 -4.32 -5.44 -1.97
C ASP A 23 -4.18 -4.20 -1.09
N SER A 24 -3.16 -3.37 -1.33
CA SER A 24 -2.97 -2.12 -0.57
C SER A 24 -4.12 -1.13 -0.81
N LYS A 25 -4.68 -1.10 -2.04
CA LYS A 25 -5.87 -0.28 -2.37
C LYS A 25 -7.13 -0.82 -1.69
N LYS A 26 -7.33 -2.15 -1.67
CA LYS A 26 -8.45 -2.81 -0.96
C LYS A 26 -8.41 -2.50 0.54
N GLN A 27 -7.25 -2.65 1.17
CA GLN A 27 -7.07 -2.33 2.59
C GLN A 27 -7.38 -0.85 2.88
N LEU A 28 -6.99 0.07 1.99
CA LEU A 28 -7.32 1.48 2.13
C LEU A 28 -8.83 1.73 2.02
N PHE A 29 -9.52 0.99 1.14
CA PHE A 29 -10.98 1.04 1.02
C PHE A 29 -11.67 0.53 2.28
N GLU A 30 -11.25 -0.62 2.81
CA GLU A 30 -11.77 -1.18 4.06
C GLU A 30 -11.60 -0.21 5.24
N LEU A 31 -10.42 0.42 5.38
CA LEU A 31 -10.22 1.42 6.44
C LEU A 31 -11.13 2.64 6.27
N ARG A 32 -11.40 3.06 5.03
CA ARG A 32 -12.37 4.15 4.76
C ARG A 32 -13.79 3.73 5.12
N LEU A 33 -14.16 2.48 4.83
CA LEU A 33 -15.45 1.92 5.20
C LEU A 33 -15.60 1.88 6.73
N GLN A 34 -14.62 1.33 7.44
CA GLN A 34 -14.60 1.28 8.91
C GLN A 34 -14.72 2.68 9.54
N LYS A 35 -14.02 3.67 8.95
CA LYS A 35 -14.14 5.07 9.37
C LYS A 35 -15.54 5.63 9.13
N ALA A 36 -16.14 5.34 7.99
CA ALA A 36 -17.50 5.79 7.65
C ALA A 36 -18.55 5.16 8.58
N THR A 37 -18.39 3.88 8.91
CA THR A 37 -19.26 3.15 9.84
C THR A 37 -18.96 3.43 11.31
N ARG A 38 -18.04 4.36 11.62
CA ARG A 38 -17.61 4.72 12.99
C ARG A 38 -17.12 3.51 13.82
N GLN A 39 -16.57 2.51 13.16
CA GLN A 39 -15.92 1.39 13.83
C GLN A 39 -14.56 1.83 14.38
N SER A 40 -14.02 1.09 15.37
CA SER A 40 -12.67 1.35 15.86
C SER A 40 -11.65 0.95 14.79
N PHE A 41 -10.74 1.88 14.46
CA PHE A 41 -9.65 1.64 13.53
C PHE A 41 -8.39 2.34 14.02
N LYS A 42 -7.23 1.94 13.48
CA LYS A 42 -5.94 2.53 13.83
C LYS A 42 -5.59 3.66 12.86
N PRO A 43 -5.53 4.94 13.29
CA PRO A 43 -5.35 6.07 12.36
C PRO A 43 -4.03 6.04 11.57
N HIS A 44 -2.95 5.55 12.17
CA HIS A 44 -1.63 5.49 11.53
C HIS A 44 -1.60 4.56 10.30
N LEU A 45 -2.51 3.58 10.21
CA LEU A 45 -2.60 2.68 9.05
C LEU A 45 -2.91 3.43 7.76
N PHE A 46 -3.68 4.53 7.82
CA PHE A 46 -3.90 5.38 6.64
C PHE A 46 -2.60 5.95 6.09
N LYS A 47 -1.71 6.44 6.97
CA LYS A 47 -0.42 7.02 6.57
C LYS A 47 0.48 5.94 5.98
N HIS A 48 0.53 4.76 6.60
CA HIS A 48 1.35 3.64 6.13
C HIS A 48 0.90 3.12 4.78
N LEU A 49 -0.39 2.82 4.61
CA LEU A 49 -0.91 2.29 3.35
C LEU A 49 -0.80 3.30 2.21
N LYS A 50 -1.07 4.58 2.46
CA LYS A 50 -0.86 5.64 1.45
C LYS A 50 0.61 5.70 1.00
N ARG A 51 1.56 5.67 1.95
CA ARG A 51 2.99 5.65 1.63
C ARG A 51 3.38 4.41 0.83
N LYS A 52 2.90 3.22 1.23
CA LYS A 52 3.18 1.96 0.54
C LYS A 52 2.66 1.99 -0.90
N VAL A 53 1.41 2.42 -1.12
CA VAL A 53 0.84 2.57 -2.46
C VAL A 53 1.67 3.52 -3.33
N ALA A 54 2.08 4.68 -2.79
CA ALA A 54 2.93 5.61 -3.52
C ALA A 54 4.27 4.98 -3.92
N GLN A 55 4.93 4.25 -3.01
CA GLN A 55 6.18 3.55 -3.31
C GLN A 55 6.01 2.51 -4.41
N LEU A 56 4.97 1.68 -4.33
CA LEU A 56 4.68 0.65 -5.34
C LEU A 56 4.42 1.26 -6.72
N LEU A 57 3.64 2.35 -6.80
CA LEU A 57 3.37 3.05 -8.05
C LEU A 57 4.62 3.71 -8.64
N THR A 58 5.52 4.23 -7.79
CA THR A 58 6.81 4.74 -8.24
C THR A 58 7.64 3.63 -8.87
N ILE A 59 7.73 2.46 -8.24
CA ILE A 59 8.47 1.31 -8.77
C ILE A 59 7.88 0.86 -10.10
N GLU A 60 6.55 0.74 -10.18
CA GLU A 60 5.84 0.38 -11.42
C GLU A 60 6.19 1.35 -12.56
N ARG A 61 6.19 2.65 -12.27
CA ARG A 61 6.54 3.69 -13.25
C ARG A 61 8.01 3.62 -13.67
N THR A 62 8.93 3.35 -12.73
CA THR A 62 10.36 3.21 -13.06
C THR A 62 10.66 1.98 -13.91
N ARG A 63 9.84 0.92 -13.86
CA ARG A 63 10.03 -0.29 -14.68
C ARG A 63 9.45 -0.19 -16.09
N LYS A 64 8.45 0.68 -16.27
CA LYS A 64 7.79 0.93 -17.56
C LYS A 64 8.53 1.94 -18.44
N ASN A 65 9.43 2.74 -17.85
CA ASN A 65 10.32 3.67 -18.54
C ASN A 65 11.62 2.98 -18.92
#